data_AF-A0A5P8W344-F1
#
_entry.id   AF-A0A5P8W344-F1
#
_cell.length_a   1.000
_cell.length_b   1.000
_cell.length_c   1.000
_cell.angle_alpha   90.00
_cell.angle_beta   90.00
_cell.angle_gamma   90.00
#
_symmetry.space_group_name_H-M   'P 1'
#
loop_
_entity.id
_entity.type
_entity.pdbx_description
1 polymer ?
#
loop_
_entity_poly.entity_id
_entity_poly.type
_entity_poly.pdbx_seq_one_letter_code
_entity_poly.pdbx_strand_id
1 'polypeptide(L)' 'MTTVAILPIFDADGEKTYRAIAGDKHSVGKTAGQALDALTTQLGETEFSALLVIQNFNPDPFFTAIQQKRLS' A
#
# COMPACT_ATOMS: atom_id res chain seq x y z
N MET A 1 -7.95 -3.38 6.27
CA MET A 1 -6.76 -4.05 5.70
C MET A 1 -7.23 -5.40 5.21
N THR A 2 -7.33 -5.60 3.89
CA THR A 2 -7.92 -6.82 3.31
C THR A 2 -6.80 -7.75 2.88
N THR A 3 -6.73 -8.96 3.46
CA THR A 3 -5.73 -9.97 3.07
C THR A 3 -6.06 -10.51 1.68
N VAL A 4 -5.08 -10.47 0.79
CA VAL A 4 -5.19 -11.01 -0.57
C VAL A 4 -4.43 -12.34 -0.65
N ALA A 5 -5.10 -13.40 -1.11
CA ALA A 5 -4.48 -14.69 -1.41
C ALA A 5 -4.30 -14.84 -2.93
N ILE A 6 -3.10 -15.22 -3.38
CA ILE A 6 -2.81 -15.50 -4.79
C ILE A 6 -2.48 -16.98 -4.94
N LEU A 7 -3.24 -17.69 -5.77
CA LEU A 7 -3.14 -19.13 -5.98
C LEU A 7 -2.88 -19.43 -7.45
N PRO A 8 -1.91 -20.28 -7.81
CA PRO A 8 -1.77 -20.78 -9.17
C PRO A 8 -2.91 -21.75 -9.47
N ILE A 9 -3.55 -21.59 -10.63
CA ILE A 9 -4.59 -22.48 -11.15
C ILE A 9 -4.24 -22.88 -12.59
N PHE A 10 -4.81 -23.98 -13.06
CA PHE A 10 -4.70 -24.39 -14.45
C PHE A 10 -6.01 -24.06 -15.15
N ASP A 11 -5.92 -23.36 -16.28
CA ASP A 11 -7.09 -23.05 -17.10
C ASP A 11 -7.59 -24.29 -17.85
N ALA A 12 -8.75 -24.21 -18.50
CA ALA A 12 -9.32 -25.28 -19.31
C ALA A 12 -8.37 -25.76 -20.43
N ASP A 13 -7.50 -24.86 -20.90
CA ASP A 13 -6.46 -25.15 -21.90
C ASP A 13 -5.18 -25.77 -21.29
N GLY A 14 -5.14 -25.99 -19.96
CA GLY A 14 -3.98 -26.52 -19.25
C GLY A 14 -2.87 -25.49 -18.97
N GLU A 15 -3.08 -24.23 -19.35
CA GLU A 15 -2.13 -23.15 -19.13
C GLU A 15 -2.14 -22.67 -17.67
N LYS A 16 -0.95 -22.35 -17.16
CA LYS A 16 -0.78 -21.88 -15.78
C LYS A 16 -1.28 -20.43 -15.67
N THR A 17 -2.37 -20.24 -14.95
CA THR A 17 -2.94 -18.94 -14.61
C THR A 17 -2.89 -18.73 -13.10
N TYR A 18 -3.26 -17.52 -12.66
CA TYR A 18 -3.21 -17.12 -11.26
C TYR A 18 -4.56 -16.53 -10.86
N ARG A 19 -5.07 -16.94 -9.71
CA ARG A 19 -6.30 -16.41 -9.11
C ARG A 19 -5.94 -15.58 -7.89
N ALA A 20 -6.40 -14.34 -7.86
CA ALA A 20 -6.30 -13.47 -6.70
C ALA A 20 -7.67 -13.40 -5.99
N ILE A 21 -7.69 -13.53 -4.67
CA ILE A 21 -8.92 -13.58 -3.85
C ILE A 21 -8.77 -12.60 -2.69
N ALA A 22 -9.77 -11.74 -2.50
CA ALA A 22 -9.88 -10.80 -1.38
C ALA A 22 -11.32 -10.76 -0.87
N GLY A 23 -11.60 -11.46 0.24
CA GLY A 23 -12.96 -11.64 0.75
C GLY A 23 -13.86 -12.29 -0.29
N ASP A 24 -14.92 -11.58 -0.68
CA ASP A 24 -15.93 -12.07 -1.63
C ASP A 24 -15.55 -11.79 -3.10
N LYS A 25 -14.48 -11.02 -3.33
CA LYS A 25 -14.01 -10.62 -4.66
C LYS A 25 -12.87 -11.51 -5.12
N HIS A 26 -12.87 -11.86 -6.40
CA HIS A 26 -11.79 -12.63 -7.00
C HIS A 26 -11.59 -12.29 -8.47
N SER A 27 -10.36 -12.46 -8.93
CA SER A 27 -9.94 -12.21 -10.30
C SER A 27 -8.96 -13.29 -10.78
N VAL A 28 -8.86 -13.50 -12.10
CA VAL A 28 -7.92 -14.43 -12.73
C VAL A 28 -7.08 -13.69 -13.76
N GLY A 29 -5.78 -13.98 -13.81
CA GLY A 29 -4.84 -13.44 -14.77
C GLY A 29 -3.77 -14.46 -15.19
N LYS A 30 -3.08 -14.20 -16.30
CA LYS A 30 -1.97 -15.05 -16.78
C LYS A 30 -0.74 -14.96 -15.87
N THR A 31 -0.63 -13.87 -15.11
CA THR A 31 0.41 -13.65 -14.10
C THR A 31 -0.21 -13.28 -12.77
N ALA A 32 0.52 -13.50 -11.67
CA ALA A 32 0.10 -13.07 -10.34
C ALA A 32 -0.18 -11.56 -10.27
N GLY A 33 0.65 -10.75 -10.93
CA GLY A 33 0.47 -9.30 -11.04
C GLY A 33 -0.82 -8.93 -11.78
N GLN A 34 -1.07 -9.56 -12.93
CA GLN A 34 -2.30 -9.31 -13.69
C GLN A 34 -3.56 -9.67 -12.90
N ALA A 35 -3.53 -10.79 -12.16
CA ALA A 35 -4.64 -11.17 -11.28
C ALA A 35 -4.84 -10.15 -10.14
N LEU A 36 -3.76 -9.61 -9.58
CA LEU A 36 -3.81 -8.57 -8.54
C LEU A 36 -4.33 -7.24 -9.10
N ASP A 37 -3.90 -6.81 -10.27
CA ASP A 37 -4.32 -5.56 -10.91
C ASP A 37 -5.82 -5.59 -11.24
N ALA A 38 -6.29 -6.70 -11.79
CA ALA A 38 -7.70 -6.92 -12.07
C ALA A 38 -8.53 -7.00 -10.77
N LEU A 39 -7.99 -7.58 -9.70
CA LEU A 39 -8.63 -7.59 -8.38
C LEU A 39 -8.70 -6.17 -7.79
N THR A 40 -7.62 -5.38 -7.93
CA THR A 40 -7.54 -3.99 -7.47
C THR A 40 -8.57 -3.11 -8.19
N THR A 41 -8.78 -3.33 -9.49
CA THR A 41 -9.82 -2.66 -10.28
C THR A 41 -11.23 -2.98 -9.75
N GLN A 42 -11.48 -4.22 -9.31
CA GLN A 42 -12.76 -4.64 -8.71
C GLN A 42 -12.95 -4.13 -7.27
N LEU A 43 -11.86 -3.94 -6.52
CA LEU A 43 -11.91 -3.34 -5.18
C LEU A 43 -12.24 -1.85 -5.23
N GLY A 44 -12.11 -1.20 -6.40
CA GLY A 44 -12.17 0.26 -6.52
C GLY A 44 -10.88 0.88 -5.97
N GLU A 45 -10.64 2.16 -6.26
CA GLU A 45 -9.54 2.87 -5.59
C GLU A 45 -9.71 2.67 -4.08
N THR A 46 -8.75 1.95 -3.48
CA THR A 46 -8.63 1.88 -2.02
C THR A 46 -8.73 3.31 -1.54
N GLU A 47 -9.74 3.65 -0.74
CA GLU A 47 -9.89 4.99 -0.16
C GLU A 47 -8.50 5.46 0.28
N PHE A 48 -7.98 6.47 -0.41
CA PHE A 48 -6.65 7.00 -0.16
C PHE A 48 -6.64 7.58 1.25
N SER A 49 -6.28 6.75 2.23
CA SER A 49 -6.08 7.16 3.61
C SER A 49 -4.61 7.54 3.78
N ALA A 50 -4.31 8.79 3.43
CA ALA A 50 -3.03 9.39 3.78
C ALA A 50 -3.18 10.22 5.06
N LEU A 51 -2.35 9.93 6.05
CA LEU A 51 -2.18 10.77 7.24
C LEU A 51 -1.05 11.76 6.94
N LEU A 52 -1.39 13.03 6.71
CA LEU A 52 -0.42 14.10 6.55
C LEU A 52 -0.14 14.76 7.90
N VAL A 53 1.08 14.63 8.42
CA VAL A 53 1.52 15.29 9.65
C VAL A 53 2.45 16.44 9.30
N ILE A 54 1.99 17.68 9.51
CA ILE A 54 2.81 18.88 9.38
C ILE A 54 3.21 19.33 10.79
N GLN A 55 4.45 19.04 11.16
CA GLN A 55 5.04 19.56 12.40
C GLN A 55 5.74 20.87 12.09
N ASN A 56 5.20 21.98 12.60
CA ASN A 56 5.91 23.26 12.55
C ASN A 56 7.20 23.12 13.36
N PHE A 57 8.35 23.39 12.73
CA PHE A 57 9.62 23.53 13.42
C PHE A 57 9.56 24.78 14.29
N ASN A 58 9.12 24.61 15.53
CA ASN A 58 9.23 25.67 16.53
C ASN A 58 10.65 25.65 17.08
N PRO A 59 11.28 26.83 17.28
CA PRO A 59 12.52 26.90 18.02
C PRO A 59 12.29 26.29 19.40
N ASP A 60 13.25 25.48 19.85
CA ASP A 60 13.22 24.89 21.19
C ASP A 60 13.10 26.03 22.22
N PRO A 61 12.02 26.08 23.02
CA PRO A 61 11.83 27.14 24.01
C PRO A 61 12.95 27.17 25.06
N PHE A 62 13.70 26.08 25.22
CA PHE A 62 14.87 26.00 26.09
C PHE A 62 16.17 26.38 25.39
N PHE A 63 16.21 26.39 24.06
CA PHE A 63 17.38 26.76 23.27
C PHE A 63 17.45 28.27 23.02
N THR A 64 17.85 28.99 24.05
CA THR A 64 17.96 30.45 24.03
C THR A 64 19.18 30.92 23.24
N ALA A 65 19.17 32.19 22.80
CA ALA A 65 20.32 32.84 22.15
C ALA A 65 21.62 32.78 22.99
N ILE A 66 21.50 32.65 24.32
CA ILE A 66 22.63 32.47 25.23
C ILE A 66 23.29 31.09 25.03
N GLN A 67 22.48 30.04 24.85
CA GLN A 67 22.99 28.69 24.61
C GLN A 67 23.59 28.56 23.21
N GLN A 68 22.99 29.20 22.20
CA GLN A 68 23.54 29.24 20.84
C GLN A 68 24.95 29.87 20.80
N LYS A 69 25.19 30.94 21.56
CA LYS A 69 26.52 31.57 21.65
C LYS A 69 27.61 30.68 22.24
N ARG A 70 27.26 29.61 22.98
CA ARG A 70 28.24 28.65 23.51
C ARG A 70 28.71 27.62 22.49
N LEU A 71 27.99 27.49 21.37
CA LEU A 71 28.31 26.57 20.28
C LEU A 71 29.17 27.20 19.19
N SER A 72 29.42 28.51 19.26
CA SER A 72 30.34 29.26 18.39
C SER A 72 31.70 29.43 19.04
#